data_AF-A0A443SH27-F1
#
_entry.id   AF-A0A443SH27-F1
#
_cell.length_a   1.000
_cell.length_b   1.000
_cell.length_c   1.000
_cell.angle_alpha   90.00
_cell.angle_beta   90.00
_cell.angle_gamma   90.00
#
_symmetry.space_group_name_H-M   'P 1'
#
loop_
_entity.id
_entity.type
_entity.pdbx_description
1 polymer ?
#
loop_
_entity_poly.entity_id
_entity_poly.type
_entity_poly.pdbx_seq_one_letter_code
_entity_poly.pdbx_strand_id
1 'polypeptide(L)'
;MVQFVDQFFDGFRNDDLTILWLSWFPYIVLTNGKAVEAVLSSNAILHKSKEYDYLKPWINRGLLTSEPEKWKKRRKLLSPAFNKNLLRDSLTVVNRHSFSLLSSINDETENEIDLFKRIPLITFDIICESIIGQCIDDSKMDYINAILFITDSTFRRLFTIPFWFDFIFYKTQFGKQYKQSIEFVHSLSRKIVKKRIEELENQMKLKNIESKYLLIKEKGRIFLDILIEQYIKDNCKSNFSIRDICEEVDTFIFEGFETTAATICWTLH
;
A
#
# COMPACT_ATOMS: atom_id res chain seq x y z
N MET A 1 -19.91 -6.33 -13.39
CA MET A 1 -19.57 -4.95 -12.96
C MET A 1 -18.93 -4.17 -14.10
N VAL A 2 -17.85 -4.65 -14.74
CA VAL A 2 -17.20 -3.98 -15.88
C VAL A 2 -18.16 -3.60 -17.02
N GLN A 3 -18.98 -4.54 -17.50
CA GLN A 3 -19.99 -4.25 -18.53
C GLN A 3 -21.02 -3.18 -18.13
N PHE A 4 -21.40 -3.13 -16.85
CA PHE A 4 -22.31 -2.10 -16.35
C PHE A 4 -21.62 -0.73 -16.33
N VAL A 5 -20.34 -0.70 -15.95
CA VAL A 5 -19.53 0.52 -15.93
C VAL A 5 -19.33 1.06 -17.35
N ASP A 6 -18.98 0.20 -18.31
CA ASP A 6 -18.83 0.59 -19.72
C ASP A 6 -20.15 1.11 -20.31
N GLN A 7 -21.26 0.39 -20.13
CA GLN A 7 -22.57 0.83 -20.62
C GLN A 7 -23.03 2.12 -19.96
N PHE A 8 -22.74 2.30 -18.67
CA PHE A 8 -23.05 3.54 -17.96
C PHE A 8 -22.26 4.69 -18.57
N PHE A 9 -20.94 4.54 -18.76
CA PHE A 9 -20.11 5.62 -19.28
C PHE A 9 -20.29 5.91 -20.77
N ASP A 10 -20.69 4.95 -21.58
CA ASP A 10 -20.97 5.15 -23.01
C ASP A 10 -22.05 6.20 -23.26
N GLY A 11 -23.06 6.30 -22.38
CA GLY A 11 -24.11 7.32 -22.46
C GLY A 11 -23.65 8.74 -22.13
N PHE A 12 -22.48 8.89 -21.50
CA PHE A 12 -21.99 10.16 -20.95
C PHE A 12 -20.63 10.59 -21.51
N ARG A 13 -20.10 9.87 -22.51
CA ARG A 13 -18.79 10.18 -23.12
C ARG A 13 -18.68 11.60 -23.69
N ASN A 14 -19.81 12.20 -24.08
CA ASN A 14 -19.86 13.53 -24.66
C ASN A 14 -20.12 14.65 -23.64
N ASP A 15 -20.45 14.29 -22.39
CA ASP A 15 -20.65 15.27 -21.33
C ASP A 15 -19.30 15.60 -20.71
N ASP A 16 -19.13 16.85 -20.26
CA ASP A 16 -17.92 17.26 -19.52
C ASP A 16 -17.93 16.73 -18.07
N LEU A 17 -19.14 16.58 -17.52
CA LEU A 17 -19.44 16.25 -16.13
C LEU A 17 -20.75 15.46 -16.08
N THR A 18 -20.78 14.37 -15.30
CA THR A 18 -21.98 13.58 -15.05
C THR A 18 -22.18 13.37 -13.56
N ILE A 19 -23.43 13.23 -13.12
CA ILE A 19 -23.74 12.89 -11.72
C ILE A 19 -24.17 11.43 -11.65
N LEU A 20 -23.39 10.60 -10.96
CA LEU A 20 -23.76 9.24 -10.58
C LEU A 20 -24.36 9.26 -9.17
N TRP A 21 -25.61 8.85 -9.03
CA TRP A 21 -26.23 8.68 -7.71
C TRP A 21 -25.98 7.27 -7.19
N LEU A 22 -25.22 7.18 -6.09
CA LEU A 22 -25.16 5.96 -5.28
C LEU A 22 -26.09 6.17 -4.09
N SER A 23 -27.27 5.55 -4.14
CA SER A 23 -28.33 5.76 -3.17
C SER A 23 -28.69 7.26 -3.05
N TRP A 24 -28.60 7.86 -1.86
CA TRP A 24 -28.85 9.29 -1.62
C TRP A 24 -27.58 10.17 -1.70
N PHE A 25 -26.42 9.62 -2.08
CA PHE A 25 -25.18 10.38 -2.25
C PHE A 25 -24.86 10.63 -3.72
N PRO A 26 -24.70 11.90 -4.15
CA PRO A 26 -24.30 12.23 -5.51
C PRO A 26 -22.78 12.18 -5.66
N TYR A 27 -22.31 11.52 -6.72
CA TYR A 27 -20.92 11.48 -7.14
C TYR A 27 -20.78 12.23 -8.46
N ILE A 28 -19.91 13.23 -8.48
CA ILE A 28 -19.55 13.94 -9.72
C ILE A 28 -18.49 13.11 -10.42
N VAL A 29 -18.81 12.62 -11.60
CA VAL A 29 -17.89 11.87 -12.45
C VAL A 29 -17.35 12.80 -13.53
N LEU A 30 -16.03 12.90 -13.58
CA LEU A 30 -15.30 13.68 -14.57
C LEU A 30 -15.05 12.80 -15.78
N THR A 31 -15.68 13.11 -16.90
CA THR A 31 -15.70 12.27 -18.12
C THR A 31 -14.75 12.78 -19.20
N ASN A 32 -14.19 13.99 -19.05
CA ASN A 32 -13.21 14.55 -19.97
C ASN A 32 -11.88 14.93 -19.27
N GLY A 33 -10.79 15.01 -20.05
CA GLY A 33 -9.45 15.31 -19.54
C GLY A 33 -9.29 16.71 -18.94
N LYS A 34 -10.00 17.73 -19.46
CA LYS A 34 -9.91 19.12 -18.98
C LYS A 34 -10.49 19.27 -17.57
N ALA A 35 -11.62 18.62 -17.29
CA ALA A 35 -12.27 18.60 -15.99
C ALA A 35 -11.40 17.84 -14.97
N VAL A 36 -10.83 16.71 -15.38
CA VAL A 36 -9.87 15.95 -14.55
C VAL A 36 -8.64 16.81 -14.21
N GLU A 37 -8.04 17.49 -15.18
CA GLU A 37 -6.89 18.37 -14.97
C GLU A 37 -7.22 19.51 -13.99
N ALA A 38 -8.38 20.17 -14.16
CA ALA A 38 -8.80 21.27 -13.30
C ALA A 38 -8.92 20.87 -11.82
N VAL A 39 -9.35 19.63 -11.54
CA VAL A 39 -9.47 19.11 -10.17
C VAL A 39 -8.11 18.61 -9.64
N LEU A 40 -7.38 17.80 -10.40
CA LEU A 40 -6.14 17.15 -9.94
C LEU A 40 -4.92 18.09 -9.85
N SER A 41 -4.90 19.17 -10.64
CA SER A 41 -3.83 20.19 -10.57
C SER A 41 -4.05 21.22 -9.45
N SER A 42 -5.27 21.28 -8.90
CA SER A 42 -5.65 22.24 -7.88
C SER A 42 -5.21 21.82 -6.49
N ASN A 43 -4.65 22.76 -5.72
CA ASN A 43 -4.39 22.58 -4.29
C ASN A 43 -5.60 22.93 -3.40
N ALA A 44 -6.73 23.30 -4.00
CA ALA A 44 -7.93 23.67 -3.24
C ALA A 44 -8.65 22.46 -2.63
N ILE A 45 -8.57 21.29 -3.29
CA ILE A 45 -9.26 20.06 -2.88
C ILE A 45 -8.22 18.98 -2.60
N LEU A 46 -7.62 19.02 -1.41
CA LEU A 46 -6.63 18.02 -0.97
C LEU A 46 -7.25 16.94 -0.06
N HIS A 47 -8.45 17.15 0.45
CA HIS A 47 -9.14 16.16 1.28
C HIS A 47 -9.64 15.01 0.42
N LYS A 48 -9.36 13.79 0.87
CA LYS A 48 -9.96 12.59 0.31
C LYS A 48 -11.44 12.51 0.66
N SER A 49 -12.19 11.80 -0.17
CA SER A 49 -13.61 11.58 0.04
C SER A 49 -13.85 10.66 1.25
N LYS A 50 -15.07 10.64 1.79
CA LYS A 50 -15.40 9.87 3.02
C LYS A 50 -15.23 8.37 2.84
N GLU A 51 -15.26 7.88 1.61
CA GLU A 51 -15.09 6.46 1.28
C GLU A 51 -13.69 5.97 1.66
N TYR A 52 -12.69 6.86 1.67
CA TYR A 52 -11.35 6.54 2.20
C TYR A 52 -11.35 6.28 3.71
N ASP A 53 -12.41 6.67 4.44
CA ASP A 53 -12.56 6.32 5.86
C ASP A 53 -12.68 4.81 6.06
N TYR A 54 -13.14 4.07 5.06
CA TYR A 54 -13.19 2.61 5.11
C TYR A 54 -11.80 1.95 5.06
N LEU A 55 -10.77 2.67 4.59
CA LEU A 55 -9.38 2.21 4.63
C LEU A 55 -8.68 2.55 5.95
N LYS A 56 -9.17 3.55 6.70
CA LYS A 56 -8.55 4.01 7.95
C LYS A 56 -8.41 2.92 9.03
N PRO A 57 -9.33 1.96 9.20
CA PRO A 57 -9.12 0.84 10.13
C PRO A 57 -7.85 0.02 9.82
N TRP A 58 -7.48 -0.08 8.54
CA TRP A 58 -6.31 -0.81 8.08
C TRP A 58 -5.07 0.09 8.03
N ILE A 59 -5.03 1.10 7.16
CA ILE A 59 -3.81 1.91 6.94
C ILE A 59 -3.76 3.19 7.78
N ASN A 60 -4.62 3.30 8.80
CA ASN A 60 -4.72 4.44 9.72
C ASN A 60 -4.79 5.78 8.96
N ARG A 61 -3.94 6.74 9.35
CA ARG A 61 -3.77 8.04 8.69
C ARG A 61 -2.38 8.08 8.07
N GLY A 62 -2.01 7.03 7.34
CA GLY A 62 -0.79 6.97 6.54
C GLY A 62 -0.87 7.89 5.32
N LEU A 63 0.09 7.78 4.41
CA LEU A 63 0.19 8.69 3.27
C LEU A 63 -1.10 8.78 2.43
N LEU A 64 -1.83 7.68 2.21
CA LEU A 64 -3.03 7.68 1.37
C LEU A 64 -4.24 8.40 1.99
N THR A 65 -4.44 8.22 3.29
CA THR A 65 -5.67 8.56 4.03
C THR A 65 -5.49 9.73 5.00
N SER A 66 -4.29 10.31 5.05
CA SER A 66 -3.96 11.42 5.94
C SER A 66 -4.57 12.75 5.50
N GLU A 67 -4.86 13.60 6.49
CA GLU A 67 -5.27 14.99 6.23
C GLU A 67 -4.14 15.79 5.57
N PRO A 68 -4.45 16.85 4.80
CA PRO A 68 -3.48 17.56 3.95
C PRO A 68 -2.19 17.99 4.66
N GLU A 69 -2.29 18.45 5.91
CA GLU A 69 -1.14 18.90 6.69
C GLU A 69 -0.22 17.75 7.15
N LYS A 70 -0.80 16.60 7.52
CA LYS A 70 -0.02 15.38 7.82
C LYS A 70 0.56 14.80 6.53
N TRP A 71 -0.23 14.75 5.47
CA TRP A 71 0.17 14.27 4.15
C TRP A 71 1.38 15.02 3.60
N LYS A 72 1.37 16.36 3.60
CA LYS A 72 2.51 17.18 3.12
C LYS A 72 3.80 16.83 3.86
N LYS A 73 3.75 16.69 5.18
CA LYS A 73 4.90 16.33 6.02
C LYS A 73 5.40 14.92 5.72
N ARG A 74 4.50 13.93 5.65
CA ARG A 74 4.81 12.54 5.31
C ARG A 74 5.40 12.41 3.91
N ARG A 75 4.79 13.03 2.91
CA ARG A 75 5.27 13.03 1.52
C ARG A 75 6.68 13.61 1.44
N LYS A 76 6.94 14.74 2.11
CA LYS A 76 8.28 15.35 2.15
C LYS A 76 9.31 14.42 2.82
N LEU A 77 8.94 13.75 3.91
CA LEU A 77 9.79 12.78 4.60
C LEU A 77 10.13 11.57 3.72
N LEU A 78 9.15 11.06 2.98
CA LEU A 78 9.26 9.80 2.22
C LEU A 78 9.80 9.98 0.80
N SER A 79 9.67 11.17 0.20
CA SER A 79 10.14 11.45 -1.16
C SER A 79 11.60 11.02 -1.42
N PRO A 80 12.56 11.19 -0.50
CA PRO A 80 13.93 10.72 -0.69
C PRO A 80 14.04 9.20 -0.90
N ALA A 81 13.11 8.39 -0.40
CA ALA A 81 13.10 6.92 -0.57
C ALA A 81 12.88 6.49 -2.03
N PHE A 82 12.29 7.36 -2.85
CA PHE A 82 11.94 7.11 -4.25
C PHE A 82 12.81 7.92 -5.21
N ASN A 83 14.00 8.32 -4.77
CA ASN A 83 14.96 8.98 -5.65
C ASN A 83 15.55 7.99 -6.66
N LYS A 84 16.05 8.51 -7.78
CA LYS A 84 16.57 7.69 -8.90
C LYS A 84 17.67 6.71 -8.52
N ASN A 85 18.49 7.02 -7.51
CA ASN A 85 19.58 6.13 -7.09
C ASN A 85 19.04 4.93 -6.32
N LEU A 86 18.12 5.15 -5.38
CA LEU A 86 17.49 4.04 -4.63
C LEU A 86 16.64 3.17 -5.54
N LEU A 87 15.93 3.75 -6.51
CA LEU A 87 15.19 2.98 -7.50
C LEU A 87 16.11 2.10 -8.37
N ARG A 88 17.34 2.55 -8.66
CA ARG A 88 18.33 1.70 -9.34
C ARG A 88 18.77 0.53 -8.49
N ASP A 89 18.95 0.74 -7.18
CA ASP A 89 19.29 -0.36 -6.26
C ASP A 89 18.15 -1.40 -6.22
N SER A 90 16.89 -0.95 -6.23
CA SER A 90 15.71 -1.82 -6.32
C SER A 90 15.63 -2.64 -7.62
N LEU A 91 16.26 -2.22 -8.73
CA LEU A 91 16.28 -3.03 -9.97
C LEU A 91 16.96 -4.38 -9.76
N THR A 92 17.96 -4.45 -8.87
CA THR A 92 18.63 -5.71 -8.53
C THR A 92 17.64 -6.69 -7.90
N VAL A 93 16.79 -6.20 -7.00
CA VAL A 93 15.73 -6.95 -6.34
C VAL A 93 14.68 -7.40 -7.36
N VAL A 94 14.20 -6.47 -8.20
CA VAL A 94 13.22 -6.77 -9.27
C VAL A 94 13.72 -7.85 -10.20
N ASN A 95 14.96 -7.73 -10.69
CA ASN A 95 15.55 -8.70 -11.62
C ASN A 95 15.66 -10.08 -10.98
N ARG A 96 16.15 -10.16 -9.75
CA ARG A 96 16.31 -11.45 -9.06
C ARG A 96 14.99 -12.19 -8.90
N HIS A 97 13.95 -11.50 -8.43
CA HIS A 97 12.62 -12.09 -8.27
C HIS A 97 11.97 -12.41 -9.62
N SER A 98 12.22 -11.61 -10.66
CA SER A 98 11.75 -11.88 -12.02
C SER A 98 12.41 -13.13 -12.61
N PHE A 99 13.71 -13.33 -12.42
CA PHE A 99 14.39 -14.56 -12.83
C PHE A 99 13.88 -15.78 -12.06
N SER A 100 13.63 -15.65 -10.75
CA SER A 100 13.04 -16.73 -9.95
C SER A 100 11.66 -17.14 -10.48
N LEU A 101 10.83 -16.19 -10.90
CA LEU A 101 9.54 -16.47 -11.53
C LEU A 101 9.71 -17.24 -12.85
N LEU A 102 10.62 -16.78 -13.72
CA LEU A 102 10.88 -17.41 -15.01
C LEU A 102 11.41 -18.85 -14.83
N SER A 103 12.31 -19.08 -13.88
CA SER A 103 12.77 -20.43 -13.54
C SER A 103 11.61 -21.31 -13.09
N SER A 104 10.77 -20.83 -12.16
CA SER A 104 9.59 -21.57 -11.70
C SER A 104 8.59 -21.88 -12.81
N ILE A 105 8.50 -21.03 -13.84
CA ILE A 105 7.63 -21.24 -15.00
C ILE A 105 8.26 -22.27 -15.96
N ASN A 106 9.57 -22.19 -16.22
CA ASN A 106 10.26 -23.09 -17.13
C ASN A 106 10.34 -24.54 -16.61
N ASP A 107 10.34 -24.72 -15.29
CA ASP A 107 10.37 -26.03 -14.65
C ASP A 107 9.01 -26.73 -14.66
N GLU A 108 7.95 -26.05 -15.12
CA GLU A 108 6.60 -26.61 -15.17
C GLU A 108 6.30 -27.29 -16.51
N THR A 109 5.57 -28.39 -16.41
CA THR A 109 5.13 -29.20 -17.55
C THR A 109 3.73 -28.82 -18.04
N GLU A 110 3.08 -27.85 -17.40
CA GLU A 110 1.75 -27.36 -17.79
C GLU A 110 1.84 -26.41 -18.99
N ASN A 111 0.88 -26.53 -19.91
CA ASN A 111 0.81 -25.69 -21.11
C ASN A 111 0.15 -24.31 -20.86
N GLU A 112 -0.54 -24.14 -19.73
CA GLU A 112 -1.27 -22.91 -19.39
C GLU A 112 -0.91 -22.48 -17.97
N ILE A 113 -0.52 -21.21 -17.81
CA ILE A 113 -0.04 -20.66 -16.54
C ILE A 113 -0.93 -19.51 -16.12
N ASP A 114 -1.54 -19.64 -14.95
CA ASP A 114 -2.35 -18.58 -14.34
C ASP A 114 -1.45 -17.53 -13.67
N LEU A 115 -1.12 -16.48 -14.43
CA LEU A 115 -0.28 -15.37 -13.96
C LEU A 115 -0.93 -14.58 -12.81
N PHE A 116 -2.27 -14.54 -12.73
CA PHE A 116 -2.97 -13.84 -11.64
C PHE A 116 -2.74 -14.47 -10.27
N LYS A 117 -2.33 -15.74 -10.21
CA LYS A 117 -1.93 -16.41 -8.96
C LYS A 117 -0.46 -16.21 -8.61
N ARG A 118 0.40 -15.96 -9.60
CA ARG A 118 1.86 -15.92 -9.42
C ARG A 118 2.42 -14.52 -9.25
N ILE A 119 2.00 -13.60 -10.11
CA ILE A 119 2.54 -12.24 -10.14
C ILE A 119 2.36 -11.54 -8.78
N PRO A 120 1.19 -11.61 -8.10
CA PRO A 120 1.04 -10.99 -6.78
C PRO A 120 2.08 -11.46 -5.75
N LEU A 121 2.45 -12.75 -5.78
CA LEU A 121 3.45 -13.33 -4.86
C LEU A 121 4.84 -12.74 -5.09
N ILE A 122 5.20 -12.52 -6.34
CA ILE A 122 6.51 -11.99 -6.73
C ILE A 122 6.59 -10.49 -6.51
N THR A 123 5.55 -9.74 -6.89
CA THR A 123 5.48 -8.30 -6.61
C THR A 123 5.46 -8.01 -5.12
N PHE A 124 4.88 -8.91 -4.32
CA PHE A 124 4.91 -8.82 -2.87
C PHE A 124 6.33 -8.96 -2.31
N ASP A 125 7.10 -9.96 -2.77
CA ASP A 125 8.49 -10.10 -2.33
C ASP A 125 9.35 -8.92 -2.77
N ILE A 126 9.15 -8.45 -4.00
CA ILE A 126 9.85 -7.28 -4.54
C ILE A 126 9.60 -6.05 -3.67
N ILE A 127 8.34 -5.75 -3.33
CA ILE A 127 8.04 -4.58 -2.50
C ILE A 127 8.64 -4.77 -1.11
N CYS A 128 8.40 -5.90 -0.45
CA CYS A 128 8.92 -6.17 0.90
C CYS A 128 10.44 -6.03 0.93
N GLU A 129 11.16 -6.65 0.01
CA GLU A 129 12.61 -6.51 0.00
C GLU A 129 13.07 -5.09 -0.34
N SER A 130 12.42 -4.39 -1.27
CA SER A 130 12.83 -3.05 -1.68
C SER A 130 12.58 -1.98 -0.61
N ILE A 131 11.45 -2.05 0.10
CA ILE A 131 11.06 -1.03 1.10
C ILE A 131 11.40 -1.40 2.54
N ILE A 132 11.35 -2.69 2.89
CA ILE A 132 11.61 -3.20 4.25
C ILE A 132 13.03 -3.77 4.36
N GLY A 133 13.62 -4.23 3.26
CA GLY A 133 14.95 -4.83 3.24
C GLY A 133 14.96 -6.34 3.50
N GLN A 134 13.79 -6.99 3.59
CA GLN A 134 13.66 -8.44 3.79
C GLN A 134 12.34 -8.96 3.21
N CYS A 135 12.35 -10.23 2.80
CA CYS A 135 11.13 -10.99 2.48
C CYS A 135 10.38 -11.42 3.75
N ILE A 136 9.11 -11.77 3.59
CA ILE A 136 8.26 -12.32 4.66
C ILE A 136 7.93 -13.76 4.24
N ASP A 137 8.61 -14.74 4.82
CA ASP A 137 8.49 -16.13 4.36
C ASP A 137 7.44 -16.93 5.17
N ASP A 138 7.56 -16.97 6.49
CA ASP A 138 6.77 -17.86 7.38
C ASP A 138 5.25 -17.66 7.34
N SER A 139 4.77 -16.53 6.82
CA SER A 139 3.34 -16.19 6.79
C SER A 139 2.94 -15.44 5.52
N LYS A 140 3.72 -15.59 4.44
CA LYS A 140 3.55 -14.86 3.19
C LYS A 140 2.13 -14.98 2.64
N MET A 141 1.69 -16.22 2.43
CA MET A 141 0.40 -16.51 1.82
C MET A 141 -0.75 -16.00 2.68
N ASP A 142 -0.70 -16.24 3.99
CA ASP A 142 -1.73 -15.75 4.92
C ASP A 142 -1.80 -14.23 4.94
N TYR A 143 -0.65 -13.54 4.87
CA TYR A 143 -0.60 -12.09 4.83
C TYR A 143 -1.14 -11.51 3.53
N ILE A 144 -0.76 -12.07 2.39
CA ILE A 144 -1.30 -11.68 1.07
C ILE A 144 -2.81 -11.92 1.04
N ASN A 145 -3.28 -13.10 1.47
CA ASN A 145 -4.70 -13.43 1.51
C ASN A 145 -5.48 -12.50 2.44
N ALA A 146 -4.91 -12.13 3.59
CA ALA A 146 -5.51 -11.16 4.50
C ALA A 146 -5.61 -9.78 3.85
N ILE A 147 -4.57 -9.31 3.17
CA ILE A 147 -4.60 -8.04 2.43
C ILE A 147 -5.66 -8.06 1.35
N LEU A 148 -5.66 -9.08 0.47
CA LEU A 148 -6.65 -9.21 -0.60
C LEU A 148 -8.09 -9.24 -0.05
N PHE A 149 -8.30 -9.94 1.06
CA PHE A 149 -9.59 -9.96 1.74
C PHE A 149 -10.00 -8.58 2.28
N ILE A 150 -9.06 -7.83 2.86
CA ILE A 150 -9.30 -6.46 3.33
C ILE A 150 -9.63 -5.54 2.15
N THR A 151 -8.88 -5.63 1.04
CA THR A 151 -9.12 -4.86 -0.18
C THR A 151 -10.51 -5.15 -0.74
N ASP A 152 -10.85 -6.42 -0.99
CA ASP A 152 -12.16 -6.83 -1.48
C ASP A 152 -13.29 -6.39 -0.53
N SER A 153 -13.09 -6.55 0.77
CA SER A 153 -14.06 -6.10 1.77
C SER A 153 -14.29 -4.60 1.75
N THR A 154 -13.25 -3.81 1.52
CA THR A 154 -13.35 -2.35 1.41
C THR A 154 -14.11 -1.96 0.16
N PHE A 155 -13.82 -2.58 -1.00
CA PHE A 155 -14.56 -2.34 -2.24
C PHE A 155 -16.02 -2.79 -2.13
N ARG A 156 -16.28 -3.96 -1.55
CA ARG A 156 -17.66 -4.43 -1.34
C ARG A 156 -18.43 -3.49 -0.42
N ARG A 157 -17.77 -2.95 0.60
CA ARG A 157 -18.35 -1.94 1.49
C ARG A 157 -18.69 -0.64 0.76
N LEU A 158 -17.88 -0.21 -0.20
CA LEU A 158 -18.16 0.96 -1.05
C LEU A 158 -19.51 0.83 -1.78
N PHE A 159 -19.80 -0.34 -2.34
CA PHE A 159 -20.98 -0.56 -3.18
C PHE A 159 -22.19 -1.17 -2.45
N THR A 160 -22.05 -1.56 -1.17
CA THR A 160 -23.13 -2.16 -0.38
C THR A 160 -23.67 -1.16 0.63
N ILE A 161 -24.80 -0.52 0.33
CA ILE A 161 -25.38 0.59 1.11
C ILE A 161 -25.53 0.28 2.62
N PRO A 162 -26.04 -0.90 3.05
CA PRO A 162 -26.11 -1.21 4.48
C PRO A 162 -24.75 -1.22 5.19
N PHE A 163 -23.66 -1.49 4.46
CA PHE A 163 -22.31 -1.53 5.01
C PHE A 163 -21.67 -0.14 5.16
N TRP A 164 -22.31 0.92 4.66
CA TRP A 164 -21.87 2.29 4.94
C TRP A 164 -21.97 2.62 6.43
N PHE A 165 -22.92 2.01 7.14
CA PHE A 165 -23.07 2.14 8.58
C PHE A 165 -22.12 1.20 9.33
N ASP A 166 -21.10 1.74 10.01
CA ASP A 166 -20.11 0.98 10.79
C ASP A 166 -20.78 -0.05 11.73
N PHE A 167 -21.82 0.37 12.45
CA PHE A 167 -22.55 -0.49 13.39
C PHE A 167 -23.13 -1.75 12.72
N ILE A 168 -23.67 -1.61 11.51
CA ILE A 168 -24.23 -2.75 10.76
C ILE A 168 -23.07 -3.62 10.26
N PHE A 169 -22.08 -3.00 9.63
CA PHE A 169 -20.93 -3.69 9.04
C PHE A 169 -20.20 -4.57 10.06
N TYR A 170 -19.76 -4.00 11.18
CA TYR A 170 -18.97 -4.73 12.20
C TYR A 170 -19.78 -5.78 12.98
N LYS A 171 -21.11 -5.77 12.91
CA LYS A 171 -21.95 -6.83 13.48
C LYS A 171 -22.08 -8.05 12.57
N THR A 172 -21.86 -7.90 11.27
CA THR A 172 -21.91 -9.01 10.32
C THR A 172 -20.72 -9.95 10.49
N GLN A 173 -20.86 -11.21 10.05
CA GLN A 173 -19.73 -12.15 10.01
C GLN A 173 -18.59 -11.60 9.12
N PHE A 174 -18.96 -10.93 8.02
CA PHE A 174 -18.04 -10.31 7.09
C PHE A 174 -17.20 -9.20 7.74
N GLY A 175 -17.83 -8.26 8.45
CA GLY A 175 -17.12 -7.18 9.15
C GLY A 175 -16.26 -7.68 10.33
N LYS A 176 -16.65 -8.79 10.97
CA LYS A 176 -15.81 -9.45 11.99
C LYS A 176 -14.55 -10.05 11.38
N GLN A 177 -14.67 -10.76 10.26
CA GLN A 177 -13.52 -11.31 9.55
C GLN A 177 -12.60 -10.19 9.05
N TYR A 178 -13.16 -9.10 8.52
CA TYR A 178 -12.40 -7.92 8.09
C TYR A 178 -11.55 -7.35 9.23
N LYS A 179 -12.13 -7.21 10.43
CA LYS A 179 -11.40 -6.75 11.61
C LYS A 179 -10.29 -7.71 12.02
N GLN A 180 -10.53 -9.02 11.98
CA GLN A 180 -9.52 -10.04 12.31
C GLN A 180 -8.35 -10.02 11.32
N SER A 181 -8.63 -9.91 10.01
CA SER A 181 -7.61 -9.77 8.98
C SER A 181 -6.74 -8.53 9.20
N ILE A 182 -7.35 -7.40 9.56
CA ILE A 182 -6.61 -6.17 9.91
C ILE A 182 -5.70 -6.39 11.11
N GLU A 183 -6.23 -6.99 12.19
CA GLU A 183 -5.44 -7.25 13.40
C GLU A 183 -4.24 -8.16 13.11
N PHE A 184 -4.44 -9.16 12.25
CA PHE A 184 -3.38 -10.04 11.77
C PHE A 184 -2.32 -9.27 10.96
N VAL A 185 -2.74 -8.49 9.95
CA VAL A 185 -1.82 -7.67 9.13
C VAL A 185 -1.01 -6.71 10.00
N HIS A 186 -1.67 -5.97 10.89
CA HIS A 186 -0.97 -5.09 11.83
C HIS A 186 0.00 -5.81 12.74
N SER A 187 -0.30 -7.06 13.14
CA SER A 187 0.59 -7.85 13.99
C SER A 187 1.90 -8.18 13.27
N LEU A 188 1.83 -8.47 11.97
CA LEU A 188 3.00 -8.77 11.14
C LEU A 188 3.80 -7.51 10.85
N SER A 189 3.14 -6.40 10.52
CA SER A 189 3.82 -5.11 10.31
C SER A 189 4.55 -4.63 11.57
N ARG A 190 3.96 -4.81 12.76
CA ARG A 190 4.65 -4.55 14.03
C ARG A 190 5.88 -5.42 14.23
N LYS A 191 5.80 -6.72 13.91
CA LYS A 191 6.95 -7.65 14.00
C LYS A 191 8.08 -7.23 13.07
N ILE A 192 7.75 -6.86 11.83
CA ILE A 192 8.70 -6.40 10.82
C ILE A 192 9.45 -5.15 11.31
N VAL A 193 8.70 -4.12 11.73
CA VAL A 193 9.29 -2.87 12.22
C VAL A 193 10.17 -3.13 13.44
N LYS A 194 9.69 -3.94 14.40
CA LYS A 194 10.46 -4.28 15.60
C LYS A 194 11.76 -5.03 15.26
N LYS A 195 11.69 -6.06 14.40
CA LYS A 195 12.85 -6.84 13.97
C LYS A 195 13.90 -5.94 13.32
N ARG A 196 13.49 -5.01 12.43
CA ARG A 196 14.42 -4.08 11.79
C ARG A 196 15.11 -3.15 12.79
N ILE A 197 14.37 -2.65 13.79
CA ILE A 197 14.94 -1.83 14.87
C ILE A 197 16.00 -2.62 15.66
N GLU A 198 15.69 -3.88 16.01
CA GLU A 198 16.61 -4.77 16.74
C GLU A 198 17.87 -5.10 15.92
N GLU A 199 17.74 -5.34 14.62
CA GLU A 199 18.87 -5.57 13.72
C GLU A 199 19.83 -4.37 13.67
N LEU A 200 19.29 -3.15 13.60
CA LEU A 200 20.08 -1.93 13.64
C LEU A 200 20.81 -1.81 14.99
N GLU A 201 20.12 -2.05 16.10
CA GLU A 201 20.72 -2.04 17.44
C GLU A 201 21.88 -3.03 17.61
N ASN A 202 21.70 -4.27 17.13
CA ASN A 202 22.73 -5.30 17.20
C ASN A 202 23.95 -4.95 16.33
N GLN A 203 23.73 -4.35 15.15
CA GLN A 203 24.82 -3.93 14.28
C GLN A 203 25.67 -2.79 14.90
N MET A 204 25.06 -1.91 15.69
CA MET A 204 25.83 -0.88 16.43
C MET A 204 26.72 -1.47 17.49
N LYS A 205 26.20 -2.44 18.26
CA LYS A 205 26.99 -3.16 19.26
C LYS A 205 28.19 -3.85 18.62
N LEU A 206 28.03 -4.42 17.43
CA LEU A 206 29.11 -5.09 16.69
C LEU A 206 30.14 -4.12 16.11
N LYS A 207 29.73 -2.95 15.64
CA LYS A 207 30.62 -1.97 14.99
C LYS A 207 31.20 -0.91 15.94
N ASN A 208 30.92 -0.97 17.24
CA ASN A 208 31.24 0.09 18.22
C ASN A 208 30.79 1.50 17.75
N ILE A 209 29.68 1.57 17.02
CA ILE A 209 29.12 2.85 16.55
C ILE A 209 28.17 3.36 17.63
N GLU A 210 28.47 4.52 18.20
CA GLU A 210 27.63 5.13 19.25
C GLU A 210 26.28 5.67 18.73
N SER A 211 26.15 5.91 17.42
CA SER A 211 24.99 6.60 16.85
C SER A 211 24.21 5.76 15.84
N LYS A 212 22.92 5.51 16.12
CA LYS A 212 22.00 4.85 15.18
C LYS A 212 21.93 5.54 13.82
N TYR A 213 22.03 6.86 13.85
CA TYR A 213 21.98 7.71 12.68
C TYR A 213 23.15 7.48 11.71
N LEU A 214 24.36 7.24 12.24
CA LEU A 214 25.55 7.03 11.39
C LEU A 214 25.48 5.70 10.63
N LEU A 215 25.02 4.63 11.30
CA LEU A 215 24.90 3.31 10.67
C LEU A 215 23.93 3.32 9.48
N ILE A 216 22.77 3.97 9.62
CA ILE A 216 21.75 4.06 8.56
C ILE A 216 22.30 4.82 7.34
N LYS A 217 23.13 5.83 7.56
CA LYS A 217 23.72 6.63 6.48
C LYS A 217 24.77 5.85 5.68
N GLU A 218 25.50 4.94 6.30
CA GLU A 218 26.52 4.11 5.63
C GLU A 218 25.93 3.00 4.73
N LYS A 219 24.80 2.38 5.13
CA LYS A 219 24.30 1.15 4.52
C LYS A 219 23.42 1.35 3.28
N GLY A 220 23.17 2.61 2.90
CA GLY A 220 22.14 2.96 1.91
C GLY A 220 20.75 3.02 2.57
N ARG A 221 19.91 3.95 2.10
CA ARG A 221 18.64 4.28 2.77
C ARG A 221 17.47 3.60 2.08
N ILE A 222 17.05 2.44 2.58
CA ILE A 222 15.75 1.90 2.20
C ILE A 222 14.61 2.68 2.89
N PHE A 223 13.39 2.53 2.38
CA PHE A 223 12.21 3.25 2.88
C PHE A 223 12.02 3.14 4.39
N LEU A 224 12.08 1.92 4.95
CA LEU A 224 11.89 1.69 6.39
C LEU A 224 12.98 2.35 7.24
N ASP A 225 14.22 2.40 6.72
CA ASP A 225 15.33 3.04 7.43
C ASP A 225 15.15 4.56 7.51
N ILE A 226 14.53 5.19 6.50
CA ILE A 226 14.19 6.62 6.54
C ILE A 226 13.16 6.91 7.63
N LEU A 227 12.15 6.05 7.77
CA LEU A 227 11.17 6.17 8.86
C LEU A 227 11.86 5.99 10.22
N ILE A 228 12.66 4.94 10.39
CA ILE A 228 13.38 4.70 11.65
C ILE A 228 14.34 5.86 11.99
N GLU A 229 15.03 6.42 10.99
CA GLU A 229 15.91 7.60 11.16
C GLU A 229 15.13 8.80 11.71
N GLN A 230 13.96 9.08 11.15
CA GLN A 230 13.10 10.17 11.63
C GLN A 230 12.61 9.94 13.05
N TYR A 231 12.21 8.71 13.37
CA TYR A 231 11.78 8.33 14.71
C TYR A 231 12.88 8.55 15.76
N ILE A 232 14.12 8.24 15.42
CA ILE A 232 15.29 8.46 16.29
C ILE A 232 15.61 9.95 16.41
N LYS A 233 15.62 10.70 15.30
CA LYS A 233 15.92 12.14 15.29
C LYS A 233 14.97 12.95 16.14
N ASP A 234 13.70 12.58 16.17
CA ASP A 234 12.70 13.26 16.99
C ASP A 234 12.85 12.92 18.50
N ASN A 235 13.93 12.23 18.93
CA ASN A 235 14.18 11.81 20.31
C ASN A 235 13.00 11.04 20.93
N CYS A 236 12.29 10.23 20.12
CA CYS A 236 11.05 9.57 20.54
C CYS A 236 9.98 10.54 21.07
N LYS A 237 10.03 11.84 20.70
CA LYS A 237 8.97 12.80 21.01
C LYS A 237 7.69 12.45 20.25
N SER A 238 6.55 12.86 20.78
CA SER A 238 5.19 12.43 20.40
C SER A 238 4.76 12.66 18.93
N ASN A 239 5.56 13.36 18.11
CA ASN A 239 5.14 13.71 16.75
C ASN A 239 5.30 12.58 15.72
N PHE A 240 6.16 11.58 15.99
CA PHE A 240 6.35 10.44 15.12
C PHE A 240 6.64 9.17 15.93
N SER A 241 5.71 8.23 15.91
CA SER A 241 5.69 7.04 16.76
C SER A 241 5.92 5.74 15.98
N ILE A 242 6.15 4.62 16.68
CA ILE A 242 6.19 3.29 16.03
C ILE A 242 4.89 2.98 15.29
N ARG A 243 3.74 3.44 15.80
CA ARG A 243 2.45 3.32 15.12
C ARG A 243 2.47 4.05 13.78
N ASP A 244 3.10 5.22 13.73
CA ASP A 244 3.27 6.00 12.51
C ASP A 244 4.29 5.38 11.52
N ILE A 245 5.18 4.51 11.99
CA ILE A 245 6.02 3.72 11.07
C ILE A 245 5.18 2.57 10.50
N CYS A 246 4.43 1.87 11.35
CA CYS A 246 3.59 0.74 10.93
C CYS A 246 2.50 1.19 9.94
N GLU A 247 1.87 2.36 10.14
CA GLU A 247 0.87 2.88 9.21
C GLU A 247 1.43 3.07 7.80
N GLU A 248 2.66 3.58 7.68
CA GLU A 248 3.31 3.81 6.38
C GLU A 248 3.78 2.48 5.77
N VAL A 249 4.27 1.54 6.58
CA VAL A 249 4.61 0.19 6.09
C VAL A 249 3.38 -0.51 5.51
N ASP A 250 2.26 -0.51 6.23
CA ASP A 250 1.00 -1.10 5.76
C ASP A 250 0.51 -0.43 4.46
N THR A 251 0.59 0.90 4.40
CA THR A 251 0.19 1.69 3.22
C THR A 251 1.03 1.31 2.00
N PHE A 252 2.35 1.31 2.12
CA PHE A 252 3.24 1.11 0.97
C PHE A 252 3.31 -0.34 0.49
N ILE A 253 3.16 -1.33 1.38
CA ILE A 253 3.04 -2.72 0.94
C ILE A 253 1.79 -2.85 0.08
N PHE A 254 0.62 -2.46 0.60
CA PHE A 254 -0.65 -2.52 -0.12
C PHE A 254 -0.60 -1.84 -1.49
N GLU A 255 -0.22 -0.57 -1.51
CA GLU A 255 -0.19 0.22 -2.73
C GLU A 255 0.82 -0.31 -3.76
N GLY A 256 1.93 -0.89 -3.29
CA GLY A 256 3.06 -1.27 -4.12
C GLY A 256 2.91 -2.61 -4.83
N PHE A 257 2.41 -3.66 -4.17
CA PHE A 257 2.36 -4.98 -4.81
C PHE A 257 1.11 -5.19 -5.68
N GLU A 258 -0.08 -4.83 -5.18
CA GLU A 258 -1.35 -5.21 -5.83
C GLU A 258 -1.54 -4.46 -7.16
N THR A 259 -1.23 -3.15 -7.16
CA THR A 259 -1.32 -2.30 -8.36
C THR A 259 -0.33 -2.73 -9.44
N THR A 260 0.90 -3.04 -9.04
CA THR A 260 1.95 -3.53 -9.94
C THR A 260 1.59 -4.90 -10.50
N ALA A 261 1.05 -5.80 -9.66
CA ALA A 261 0.63 -7.12 -10.09
C ALA A 261 -0.48 -7.06 -11.13
N ALA A 262 -1.52 -6.27 -10.86
CA ALA A 262 -2.61 -6.05 -11.81
C ALA A 262 -2.07 -5.48 -13.13
N THR A 263 -1.19 -4.47 -13.08
CA THR A 263 -0.59 -3.86 -14.26
C THR A 263 0.17 -4.88 -15.10
N ILE A 264 1.01 -5.71 -14.49
CA ILE A 264 1.77 -6.75 -15.19
C ILE A 264 0.83 -7.78 -15.82
N CYS A 265 -0.14 -8.30 -15.06
CA CYS A 265 -1.09 -9.29 -15.57
C CYS A 265 -1.87 -8.75 -16.77
N TRP A 266 -2.38 -7.52 -16.71
CA TRP A 266 -3.12 -6.89 -17.81
C TRP A 266 -2.25 -6.52 -19.00
N THR A 267 -0.96 -6.26 -18.79
CA THR A 267 -0.01 -5.99 -19.88
C THR A 267 0.32 -7.27 -20.66
N LEU A 268 0.28 -8.43 -20.00
CA LEU A 268 0.62 -9.73 -20.58
C LEU A 268 -0.61 -10.50 -21.10
N HIS A 269 -1.82 -10.09 -20.72
CA HIS A 269 -3.09 -10.67 -21.16
C HIS A 269 -3.42 -10.29 -22.61
#